data_AF-A0A835X9P7-F1
#
_entry.id   AF-A0A835X9P7-F1
#
_cell.length_a   1.000
_cell.length_b   1.000
_cell.length_c   1.000
_cell.angle_alpha   90.00
_cell.angle_beta   90.00
_cell.angle_gamma   90.00
#
_symmetry.space_group_name_H-M   'P 1'
#
loop_
_entity.id
_entity.type
_entity.pdbx_description
1 polymer ?
#
loop_
_entity_poly.entity_id
_entity_poly.type
_entity_poly.pdbx_seq_one_letter_code
_entity_poly.pdbx_strand_id
1 'polypeptide(L)'
;MSMEQAIITWIHLVSAAVWVGGTLFIGAVLAPLLKKMSMSLEERIQMMVLVGRRFNKIAVPSLIILIATGIYNSQQVIINPDSLLSTSYGSFLLVKIILVIALVIAFIVHVRIIRKDVEQKIISKEMTEKQIQKLRKKIIILGEIIVVLSVAVLFFAALLDAGV
;
A
#
# COMPACT_ATOMS: atom_id res chain seq x y z
N MET A 1 -24.48 -20.06 1.81
CA MET A 1 -23.51 -19.69 0.75
C MET A 1 -23.49 -18.19 0.46
N SER A 2 -24.63 -17.51 0.25
CA SER A 2 -24.63 -16.05 -0.03
C SER A 2 -24.14 -15.17 1.13
N MET A 3 -24.52 -15.49 2.38
CA MET A 3 -24.09 -14.71 3.56
C MET A 3 -22.58 -14.79 3.80
N GLU A 4 -21.98 -15.97 3.64
CA GLU A 4 -20.52 -16.16 3.79
C GLU A 4 -19.74 -15.31 2.78
N GLN A 5 -20.12 -15.38 1.50
CA GLN A 5 -19.52 -14.57 0.45
C GLN A 5 -19.69 -13.07 0.72
N ALA A 6 -20.87 -12.64 1.17
CA ALA A 6 -21.12 -11.25 1.53
C ALA A 6 -20.18 -10.78 2.67
N ILE A 7 -20.00 -11.60 3.71
CA ILE A 7 -19.09 -11.30 4.82
C ILE A 7 -17.64 -11.20 4.33
N ILE A 8 -17.19 -12.13 3.50
CA ILE A 8 -15.81 -12.12 2.96
C ILE A 8 -15.57 -10.89 2.09
N THR A 9 -16.52 -10.57 1.19
CA THR A 9 -16.46 -9.36 0.37
C THR A 9 -16.47 -8.10 1.22
N TRP A 10 -17.31 -8.03 2.26
CA TRP A 10 -17.32 -6.91 3.19
C TRP A 10 -15.96 -6.74 3.90
N ILE A 11 -15.38 -7.82 4.42
CA ILE A 11 -14.04 -7.82 5.04
C ILE A 11 -12.97 -7.36 4.03
N HIS A 12 -13.04 -7.84 2.78
CA HIS A 12 -12.13 -7.44 1.71
C HIS A 12 -12.21 -5.93 1.44
N LEU A 13 -13.43 -5.39 1.28
CA LEU A 13 -13.66 -3.98 1.01
C LEU A 13 -13.23 -3.08 2.17
N VAL A 14 -13.52 -3.47 3.41
CA VAL A 14 -13.05 -2.73 4.61
C VAL A 14 -11.52 -2.71 4.65
N SER A 15 -10.89 -3.86 4.39
CA SER A 15 -9.42 -3.97 4.37
C SER A 15 -8.79 -3.12 3.25
N ALA A 16 -9.43 -3.09 2.08
CA ALA A 16 -9.06 -2.24 0.96
C ALA A 16 -9.20 -0.76 1.30
N ALA A 17 -10.31 -0.35 1.91
CA ALA A 17 -10.57 1.02 2.32
C ALA A 17 -9.52 1.53 3.33
N VAL A 18 -9.18 0.71 4.32
CA VAL A 18 -8.13 1.02 5.30
C VAL A 18 -6.77 1.20 4.61
N TRP A 19 -6.40 0.27 3.73
CA TRP A 19 -5.11 0.30 3.04
C TRP A 19 -5.00 1.48 2.07
N VAL A 20 -5.90 1.53 1.09
CA VAL A 20 -5.84 2.50 -0.01
C VAL A 20 -6.20 3.90 0.50
N GLY A 21 -7.24 4.02 1.32
CA GLY A 21 -7.63 5.30 1.91
C GLY A 21 -6.55 5.86 2.83
N GLY A 22 -5.94 5.02 3.67
CA GLY A 22 -4.88 5.46 4.58
C GLY A 22 -3.60 5.88 3.86
N THR A 23 -3.16 5.13 2.85
CA THR A 23 -2.00 5.50 2.03
C THR A 23 -2.24 6.78 1.22
N LEU A 24 -3.43 6.92 0.63
CA LEU A 24 -3.85 8.14 -0.08
C LEU A 24 -3.89 9.34 0.87
N PHE A 25 -4.44 9.20 2.08
CA PHE A 25 -4.46 10.27 3.07
C PHE A 25 -3.05 10.72 3.46
N ILE A 26 -2.13 9.78 3.72
CA ILE A 26 -0.75 10.10 4.06
C ILE A 26 -0.06 10.85 2.90
N GLY A 27 -0.21 10.36 1.66
CA GLY A 27 0.45 10.92 0.49
C GLY A 27 -0.14 12.25 0.01
N ALA A 28 -1.46 12.35 -0.06
CA ALA A 28 -2.17 13.48 -0.67
C ALA A 28 -2.56 14.57 0.32
N VAL A 29 -2.70 14.25 1.61
CA VAL A 29 -3.15 15.20 2.64
C VAL A 29 -2.04 15.51 3.63
N LEU A 30 -1.54 14.49 4.33
CA LEU A 30 -0.58 14.70 5.43
C LEU A 30 0.78 15.21 4.93
N ALA A 31 1.36 14.58 3.90
CA ALA A 31 2.68 14.98 3.41
C ALA A 31 2.71 16.43 2.85
N PRO A 32 1.72 16.90 2.06
CA PRO A 32 1.63 18.29 1.65
C PRO A 32 1.37 19.26 2.81
N LEU A 33 0.56 18.87 3.79
CA LEU A 33 0.31 19.67 4.99
C LEU A 33 1.60 19.92 5.77
N LEU A 34 2.35 18.86 6.09
CA LEU A 34 3.64 18.98 6.80
C LEU A 34 4.67 19.81 6.03
N LYS A 35 4.55 19.89 4.69
CA LYS A 35 5.42 20.75 3.88
C LYS A 35 5.14 22.25 4.13
N LYS A 36 3.89 22.61 4.43
CA LYS A 36 3.45 24.01 4.65
C LYS A 36 3.64 24.50 6.09
N MET A 37 3.82 23.59 7.05
CA MET A 37 4.05 23.96 8.44
C MET A 37 5.47 24.53 8.63
N SER A 38 5.63 25.45 9.59
CA SER A 38 6.91 26.04 10.00
C SER A 38 7.76 25.08 10.84
N MET A 39 7.99 23.87 10.31
CA MET A 39 8.79 22.81 10.96
C MET A 39 10.15 22.67 10.25
N SER A 40 11.18 22.26 10.98
CA SER A 40 12.47 21.86 10.39
C SER A 40 12.32 20.61 9.51
N LEU A 41 13.34 20.30 8.71
CA LEU A 41 13.31 19.10 7.86
C LEU A 41 13.29 17.82 8.70
N GLU A 42 14.03 17.82 9.80
CA GLU A 42 14.17 16.73 10.75
C GLU A 42 12.82 16.44 11.43
N GLU A 43 12.15 17.48 11.94
CA GLU A 43 10.86 17.37 12.61
C GLU A 43 9.79 16.79 11.67
N ARG A 44 9.77 17.22 10.40
CA ARG A 44 8.83 16.70 9.40
C ARG A 44 9.06 15.21 9.14
N ILE A 45 10.32 14.79 9.03
CA ILE A 45 10.66 13.38 8.81
C ILE A 45 10.30 12.54 10.04
N GLN A 46 10.60 13.02 11.25
CA GLN A 46 10.23 12.36 12.50
C GLN A 46 8.70 12.18 12.60
N MET A 47 7.92 13.22 12.31
CA MET A 47 6.46 13.14 12.27
C MET A 47 5.96 12.11 11.26
N MET A 48 6.50 12.11 10.04
CA MET A 48 6.16 11.10 9.01
C MET A 48 6.50 9.68 9.45
N VAL A 49 7.65 9.47 10.09
CA VAL A 49 8.06 8.17 10.64
C VAL A 49 7.10 7.72 11.73
N LEU A 50 6.76 8.59 12.68
CA LEU A 50 5.87 8.28 13.80
C LEU A 50 4.46 7.92 13.30
N VAL A 51 3.89 8.74 12.42
CA VAL A 51 2.58 8.47 11.83
C VAL A 51 2.61 7.20 11.00
N GLY A 52 3.62 7.01 10.14
CA GLY A 52 3.78 5.81 9.33
C GLY A 52 3.87 4.53 10.17
N ARG A 53 4.64 4.54 11.27
CA ARG A 53 4.74 3.39 12.18
C ARG A 53 3.42 3.09 12.88
N ARG A 54 2.66 4.13 13.27
CA ARG A 54 1.33 3.94 13.88
C ARG A 54 0.32 3.41 12.86
N PHE A 55 0.31 3.96 11.65
CA PHE A 55 -0.51 3.50 10.55
C PHE A 55 -0.20 2.04 10.19
N ASN A 56 1.08 1.65 10.10
CA ASN A 56 1.49 0.29 9.75
C ASN A 56 0.99 -0.77 10.74
N LYS A 57 0.71 -0.43 12.01
CA LYS A 57 0.08 -1.37 12.96
C LYS A 57 -1.32 -1.80 12.52
N ILE A 58 -2.00 -0.98 11.71
CA ILE A 58 -3.35 -1.23 11.19
C ILE A 58 -3.26 -1.66 9.73
N ALA A 59 -2.43 -0.98 8.93
CA ALA A 59 -2.29 -1.23 7.51
C ALA A 59 -1.69 -2.61 7.18
N VAL A 60 -0.74 -3.11 7.98
CA VAL A 60 -0.14 -4.43 7.73
C VAL A 60 -1.16 -5.56 7.93
N PRO A 61 -1.89 -5.64 9.06
CA PRO A 61 -2.98 -6.60 9.19
C PRO A 61 -4.04 -6.45 8.11
N SER A 62 -4.44 -5.22 7.75
CA SER A 62 -5.43 -5.01 6.69
C SER A 62 -4.94 -5.51 5.33
N LEU A 63 -3.67 -5.29 4.98
CA LEU A 63 -3.10 -5.83 3.74
C LEU A 63 -3.07 -7.36 3.73
N ILE A 64 -2.71 -7.99 4.86
CA ILE A 64 -2.71 -9.46 4.96
C ILE A 64 -4.13 -10.01 4.75
N ILE A 65 -5.13 -9.43 5.42
CA ILE A 65 -6.54 -9.82 5.26
C ILE A 65 -7.01 -9.57 3.83
N LEU A 66 -6.64 -8.44 3.23
CA LEU A 66 -6.98 -8.09 1.85
C LEU A 66 -6.44 -9.13 0.85
N ILE A 67 -5.18 -9.56 1.02
CA ILE A 67 -4.57 -10.59 0.18
C ILE A 67 -5.28 -11.94 0.38
N ALA A 68 -5.49 -12.35 1.63
CA ALA A 68 -6.14 -13.64 1.94
C ALA A 68 -7.56 -13.73 1.36
N THR A 69 -8.37 -12.69 1.56
CA THR A 69 -9.72 -12.61 1.00
C THR A 69 -9.71 -12.46 -0.53
N GLY A 70 -8.72 -11.78 -1.11
CA GLY A 70 -8.54 -11.70 -2.56
C GLY A 70 -8.23 -13.06 -3.19
N ILE A 71 -7.42 -13.88 -2.54
CA ILE A 71 -7.14 -15.27 -2.95
C ILE A 71 -8.43 -16.10 -2.90
N TYR A 72 -9.19 -16.00 -1.80
CA TYR A 72 -10.47 -16.71 -1.66
C TYR A 72 -11.46 -16.32 -2.77
N ASN A 73 -11.56 -15.03 -3.10
CA ASN A 73 -12.46 -14.55 -4.17
C ASN A 73 -12.00 -14.98 -5.58
N SER A 74 -10.78 -15.52 -5.73
CA SER A 74 -10.19 -15.93 -7.00
C SER A 74 -10.31 -17.45 -7.28
N GLN A 75 -11.15 -18.17 -6.52
CA GLN A 75 -11.27 -19.64 -6.58
C GLN A 75 -11.57 -20.20 -7.97
N GLN A 76 -12.39 -19.54 -8.78
CA GLN A 76 -12.74 -20.01 -10.13
C GLN A 76 -11.51 -20.23 -11.02
N VAL A 77 -10.51 -19.37 -10.88
CA VAL A 77 -9.25 -19.46 -11.62
C VAL A 77 -8.33 -20.53 -11.05
N ILE A 78 -8.36 -20.77 -9.73
CA ILE A 78 -7.59 -21.85 -9.09
C ILE A 78 -8.09 -23.21 -9.59
N ILE A 79 -9.40 -23.34 -9.83
CA ILE A 79 -10.04 -24.58 -10.28
C ILE A 79 -9.78 -24.83 -11.77
N ASN A 80 -9.75 -23.79 -12.61
CA ASN A 80 -9.48 -23.91 -14.05
C ASN A 80 -8.34 -22.96 -14.49
N PRO A 81 -7.06 -23.38 -14.33
CA PRO A 81 -5.91 -22.54 -14.66
C PRO A 81 -5.86 -22.12 -16.13
N ASP A 82 -6.38 -22.94 -17.04
CA ASP A 82 -6.42 -22.62 -18.49
C ASP A 82 -7.25 -21.36 -18.78
N SER A 83 -8.19 -21.00 -17.89
CA SER A 83 -8.99 -19.77 -18.00
C SER A 83 -8.19 -18.49 -17.74
N LEU A 84 -7.02 -18.57 -17.07
CA LEU A 84 -6.17 -17.40 -16.78
C LEU A 84 -5.68 -16.71 -18.04
N LEU A 85 -5.31 -17.49 -19.05
CA LEU A 85 -4.68 -16.98 -20.27
C LEU A 85 -5.64 -16.91 -21.46
N SER A 86 -6.81 -17.54 -21.35
CA SER A 86 -7.79 -17.65 -22.44
C SER A 86 -8.99 -16.70 -22.29
N THR A 87 -9.13 -16.00 -21.15
CA THR A 87 -10.26 -15.09 -20.89
C THR A 87 -9.81 -13.69 -20.51
N SER A 88 -10.66 -12.68 -20.78
CA SER A 88 -10.45 -11.30 -20.33
C SER A 88 -10.36 -11.23 -18.80
N TYR A 89 -11.27 -11.95 -18.11
CA TYR A 89 -11.27 -12.07 -16.65
C TYR A 89 -9.93 -12.58 -16.11
N GLY A 90 -9.42 -13.69 -16.69
CA GLY A 90 -8.14 -14.28 -16.31
C GLY A 90 -6.97 -13.31 -16.51
N SER A 91 -6.96 -12.58 -17.63
CA SER A 91 -5.93 -11.58 -17.94
C SER A 91 -5.93 -10.43 -16.93
N PHE A 92 -7.11 -9.89 -16.60
CA PHE A 92 -7.24 -8.83 -15.60
C PHE A 92 -6.86 -9.31 -14.20
N LEU A 93 -7.19 -10.54 -13.84
CA LEU A 93 -6.79 -11.12 -12.56
C LEU A 93 -5.26 -11.30 -12.49
N LEU A 94 -4.62 -11.75 -13.58
CA LEU A 94 -3.17 -11.90 -13.64
C LEU A 94 -2.47 -10.55 -13.45
N VAL A 95 -2.94 -9.49 -14.13
CA VAL A 95 -2.41 -8.14 -13.95
C VAL A 95 -2.61 -7.67 -12.50
N LYS A 96 -3.78 -7.91 -11.90
CA LYS A 96 -4.04 -7.59 -10.49
C LYS A 96 -3.07 -8.30 -9.56
N ILE A 97 -2.76 -9.58 -9.78
CA ILE A 97 -1.79 -10.34 -8.99
C ILE A 97 -0.40 -9.72 -9.10
N ILE A 98 0.07 -9.40 -10.31
CA ILE A 98 1.37 -8.75 -10.53
C ILE A 98 1.43 -7.39 -9.81
N LEU A 99 0.37 -6.59 -9.90
CA LEU A 99 0.28 -5.31 -9.20
C LEU A 99 0.33 -5.48 -7.69
N VAL A 100 -0.36 -6.48 -7.12
CA VAL A 100 -0.33 -6.79 -5.68
C VAL A 100 1.09 -7.22 -5.26
N ILE A 101 1.77 -8.06 -6.03
CA ILE A 101 3.16 -8.46 -5.75
C ILE A 101 4.09 -7.24 -5.76
N ALA A 102 3.98 -6.39 -6.79
CA ALA A 102 4.76 -5.16 -6.89
C ALA A 102 4.49 -4.21 -5.71
N LEU A 103 3.22 -4.09 -5.31
CA LEU A 103 2.78 -3.29 -4.15
C LEU A 103 3.41 -3.81 -2.86
N VAL A 104 3.37 -5.12 -2.62
CA VAL A 104 3.96 -5.74 -1.42
C VAL A 104 5.46 -5.52 -1.38
N ILE A 105 6.16 -5.71 -2.50
CA ILE A 105 7.61 -5.46 -2.59
C ILE A 105 7.92 -3.99 -2.30
N ALA A 106 7.23 -3.05 -2.96
CA ALA A 106 7.41 -1.63 -2.76
C ALA A 106 7.17 -1.23 -1.29
N PHE A 107 6.12 -1.78 -0.67
CA PHE A 107 5.80 -1.55 0.73
C PHE A 107 6.86 -2.11 1.69
N ILE A 108 7.34 -3.33 1.48
CA ILE A 108 8.42 -3.91 2.29
C ILE A 108 9.68 -3.04 2.21
N VAL A 109 10.04 -2.60 1.00
CA VAL A 109 11.18 -1.69 0.82
C VAL A 109 10.93 -0.36 1.55
N HIS A 110 9.70 0.18 1.49
CA HIS A 110 9.33 1.43 2.15
C HIS A 110 9.47 1.34 3.66
N VAL A 111 8.92 0.30 4.27
CA VAL A 111 9.03 0.05 5.71
C VAL A 111 10.47 -0.18 6.14
N ARG A 112 11.27 -0.89 5.32
CA ARG A 112 12.70 -1.12 5.62
C ARG A 112 13.54 0.15 5.60
N ILE A 113 13.23 1.10 4.70
CA ILE A 113 13.88 2.41 4.67
C ILE A 113 13.50 3.24 5.90
N ILE A 114 12.25 3.14 6.37
CA ILE A 114 11.72 3.85 7.54
C ILE A 114 11.90 2.99 8.81
N ARG A 115 13.11 2.42 9.00
CA ARG A 115 13.45 1.69 10.24
C ARG A 115 13.94 2.64 11.33
N LYS A 116 13.87 2.15 12.58
CA LYS A 116 14.35 2.85 13.79
C LYS A 116 15.77 3.41 13.65
N ASP A 117 16.63 2.72 12.89
CA ASP A 117 18.03 3.10 12.68
C ASP A 117 18.15 4.46 11.96
N VAL A 118 17.17 4.83 11.13
CA VAL A 118 17.12 6.14 10.47
C VAL A 118 16.69 7.23 11.43
N GLU A 119 15.71 6.94 12.28
CA GLU A 119 15.25 7.84 13.35
C GLU A 119 16.40 8.16 14.32
N GLN A 120 17.15 7.13 14.75
CA GLN A 120 18.32 7.28 15.61
C GLN A 120 19.41 8.14 14.97
N LYS A 121 19.76 7.90 13.70
CA LYS A 121 20.78 8.67 12.97
C LYS A 121 20.41 10.14 12.73
N ILE A 122 19.12 10.44 12.61
CA ILE A 122 18.63 11.82 12.52
C ILE A 122 18.74 12.50 13.89
N ILE A 123 18.33 11.82 14.97
CA ILE A 123 18.38 12.37 16.33
C ILE A 123 19.83 12.58 16.80
N SER A 124 20.74 11.67 16.49
CA SER A 124 22.17 11.79 16.84
C SER A 124 22.94 12.78 15.96
N LYS A 125 22.29 13.47 15.01
CA LYS A 125 22.89 14.39 14.03
C LYS A 125 24.03 13.76 13.22
N GLU A 126 24.02 12.43 13.05
CA GLU A 126 25.02 11.69 12.29
C GLU A 126 24.83 11.80 10.76
N MET A 127 23.67 12.32 10.32
CA MET A 127 23.36 12.50 8.90
C MET A 127 23.58 13.94 8.45
N THR A 128 24.31 14.11 7.35
CA THR A 128 24.41 15.40 6.66
C THR A 128 23.08 15.79 6.01
N GLU A 129 22.81 17.10 5.86
CA GLU A 129 21.58 17.60 5.22
C GLU A 129 21.33 16.97 3.84
N LYS A 130 22.39 16.75 3.05
CA LYS A 130 22.31 16.09 1.74
C LYS A 130 21.79 14.65 1.84
N GLN A 131 22.20 13.90 2.87
CA GLN A 131 21.71 12.54 3.10
C GLN A 131 20.25 12.54 3.54
N ILE A 132 19.85 13.49 4.40
CA ILE A 132 18.46 13.66 4.86
C ILE A 132 17.54 13.99 3.67
N GLN A 133 17.96 14.89 2.78
CA GLN A 133 17.21 15.22 1.56
C GLN A 133 17.08 14.02 0.61
N LYS A 134 18.16 13.25 0.37
CA LYS A 134 18.12 12.03 -0.46
C LYS A 134 17.17 10.99 0.13
N LEU A 135 17.23 10.77 1.43
CA LEU A 135 16.35 9.86 2.15
C LEU A 135 14.89 10.28 2.02
N ARG A 136 14.58 11.56 2.27
CA ARG A 136 13.24 12.11 2.09
C ARG A 136 12.70 11.87 0.69
N LYS A 137 13.50 12.16 -0.35
CA LYS A 137 13.09 11.96 -1.74
C LYS A 137 12.76 10.49 -2.02
N LYS A 138 13.58 9.55 -1.52
CA LYS A 138 13.31 8.10 -1.64
C LYS A 138 12.00 7.71 -0.94
N ILE A 139 11.76 8.20 0.27
CA ILE A 139 10.54 7.92 1.03
C ILE A 139 9.31 8.43 0.27
N ILE A 140 9.33 9.67 -0.23
CA ILE A 140 8.20 10.27 -0.96
C ILE A 140 7.90 9.49 -2.24
N ILE A 141 8.91 9.28 -3.10
CA ILE A 141 8.74 8.55 -4.37
C ILE A 141 8.16 7.16 -4.11
N LEU A 142 8.69 6.45 -3.13
CA LEU A 142 8.22 5.10 -2.83
C LEU A 142 6.80 5.09 -2.24
N GLY A 143 6.43 6.12 -1.48
CA GLY A 143 5.05 6.33 -1.02
C GLY A 143 4.08 6.60 -2.19
N GLU A 144 4.47 7.45 -3.14
CA GLU A 144 3.69 7.73 -4.36
C GLU A 144 3.51 6.46 -5.21
N ILE A 145 4.57 5.66 -5.40
CA ILE A 145 4.50 4.36 -6.08
C ILE A 145 3.48 3.45 -5.39
N ILE A 146 3.51 3.36 -4.06
CA ILE A 146 2.55 2.54 -3.29
C ILE A 146 1.12 3.02 -3.51
N VAL A 147 0.87 4.32 -3.51
CA VAL A 147 -0.47 4.89 -3.76
C VAL A 147 -0.94 4.56 -5.17
N VAL A 148 -0.10 4.79 -6.19
CA VAL A 148 -0.45 4.50 -7.58
C VAL A 148 -0.74 3.01 -7.78
N LEU A 149 0.10 2.12 -7.25
CA LEU A 149 -0.14 0.68 -7.30
C LEU A 149 -1.44 0.30 -6.58
N SER A 150 -1.71 0.89 -5.42
CA SER A 150 -2.92 0.63 -4.64
C SER A 150 -4.19 1.03 -5.40
N VAL A 151 -4.20 2.20 -6.04
CA VAL A 151 -5.32 2.67 -6.87
C VAL A 151 -5.47 1.81 -8.13
N ALA A 152 -4.37 1.42 -8.76
CA ALA A 152 -4.41 0.50 -9.90
C ALA A 152 -5.00 -0.87 -9.52
N VAL A 153 -4.62 -1.43 -8.37
CA VAL A 153 -5.21 -2.68 -7.84
C VAL A 153 -6.72 -2.55 -7.64
N LEU A 154 -7.20 -1.42 -7.10
CA LEU A 154 -8.65 -1.16 -6.97
C LEU A 154 -9.34 -1.08 -8.34
N PHE A 155 -8.73 -0.40 -9.31
CA PHE A 155 -9.29 -0.28 -10.65
C PHE A 155 -9.44 -1.66 -11.31
N PHE A 156 -8.41 -2.51 -11.24
CA PHE A 156 -8.51 -3.88 -11.75
C PHE A 156 -9.50 -4.74 -10.95
N ALA A 157 -9.67 -4.48 -9.65
CA ALA A 157 -10.74 -5.13 -8.88
C ALA A 157 -12.13 -4.74 -9.41
N ALA A 158 -12.35 -3.47 -9.75
CA ALA A 158 -13.60 -2.99 -10.33
C ALA A 158 -13.85 -3.56 -11.74
N LEU A 159 -12.81 -3.71 -12.57
CA LEU A 159 -12.94 -4.35 -13.88
C LEU A 159 -13.40 -5.81 -13.76
N LEU A 160 -12.82 -6.55 -12.82
CA LEU A 160 -13.21 -7.94 -12.55
C LEU A 160 -14.65 -8.05 -12.06
N ASP A 161 -15.10 -7.13 -11.20
CA ASP A 161 -16.47 -7.10 -10.68
C ASP A 161 -17.49 -6.70 -11.76
N ALA A 162 -17.10 -5.80 -12.67
CA ALA A 162 -17.92 -5.40 -13.81
C ALA A 162 -18.01 -6.47 -14.91
N GLY A 163 -17.20 -7.52 -14.86
CA GLY A 163 -17.22 -8.63 -15.82
C GLY A 163 -16.74 -8.27 -17.22
N VAL A 164 -15.95 -7.19 -17.35
CA VAL A 164 -15.35 -6.74 -18.61
C VAL A 164 -14.08 -7.53 -18.90
#